data_AF-A0A5E4BST2-F1
#
_entry.id   AF-A0A5E4BST2-F1
#
_cell.length_a   1.000
_cell.length_b   1.000
_cell.length_c   1.000
_cell.angle_alpha   90.00
_cell.angle_beta   90.00
_cell.angle_gamma   90.00
#
_symmetry.space_group_name_H-M   'P 1'
#
loop_
_entity.id
_entity.type
_entity.pdbx_description
1 polymer ?
#
loop_
_entity_poly.entity_id
_entity_poly.type
_entity_poly.pdbx_seq_one_letter_code
_entity_poly.pdbx_strand_id
1 'polypeptide(L)'
;WQLNGSDIDMSLEHRYKLNGGNLVVFNPNRNWDTGSYQCFATNSLGTIVSREAKLQFAYLENFKTKMRSAVSVREGQGVVLLCGPPPHSGGK
;
A
#
# COMPACT_ATOMS: atom_id res chain seq x y z
N TRP A 1 -17.89 -7.94 0.60
CA TRP A 1 -16.45 -7.70 0.36
C TRP A 1 -15.70 -8.18 1.58
N GLN A 2 -14.56 -8.81 1.36
CA GLN A 2 -13.65 -9.26 2.41
C GLN A 2 -12.33 -8.50 2.34
N LEU A 3 -11.72 -8.30 3.49
CA LEU A 3 -10.35 -7.84 3.67
C LEU A 3 -9.59 -8.92 4.46
N ASN A 4 -8.55 -9.49 3.84
CA ASN A 4 -7.74 -10.57 4.42
C ASN A 4 -8.60 -11.77 4.89
N GLY A 5 -9.65 -12.10 4.13
CA GLY A 5 -10.59 -13.19 4.42
C GLY A 5 -11.65 -12.89 5.47
N SER A 6 -11.63 -11.71 6.09
CA SER A 6 -12.67 -11.26 7.03
C SER A 6 -13.66 -10.34 6.33
N ASP A 7 -14.96 -10.54 6.59
CA ASP A 7 -16.00 -9.68 6.03
C ASP A 7 -15.87 -8.24 6.52
N ILE A 8 -15.99 -7.30 5.59
CA ILE A 8 -16.02 -5.87 5.90
C ILE A 8 -17.40 -5.53 6.45
N ASP A 9 -17.41 -4.96 7.65
CA ASP A 9 -18.63 -4.46 8.28
C ASP A 9 -19.15 -3.22 7.55
N MET A 10 -20.21 -3.43 6.76
CA MET A 10 -20.87 -2.37 5.98
C MET A 10 -21.74 -1.45 6.83
N SER A 11 -21.96 -1.75 8.12
CA SER A 11 -22.70 -0.85 9.03
C SER A 11 -21.89 0.41 9.37
N LEU A 12 -20.57 0.38 9.14
CA LEU A 12 -19.67 1.52 9.30
C LEU A 12 -19.75 2.49 8.11
N GLU A 13 -20.92 3.09 7.88
CA GLU A 13 -21.19 3.95 6.70
C GLU A 13 -20.25 5.15 6.54
N HIS A 14 -19.68 5.64 7.65
CA HIS A 14 -18.68 6.71 7.66
C HIS A 14 -17.31 6.27 7.08
N ARG A 15 -17.08 4.95 6.98
CA ARG A 15 -15.82 4.33 6.54
C ARG A 15 -15.99 3.62 5.21
N TYR A 16 -17.10 2.90 5.02
CA TYR A 16 -17.32 2.07 3.83
C TYR A 16 -18.65 2.36 3.18
N LYS A 17 -18.66 2.39 1.85
CA LYS A 17 -19.88 2.48 1.06
C LYS A 17 -19.80 1.57 -0.16
N LEU A 18 -20.93 0.98 -0.54
CA LEU A 18 -21.07 0.26 -1.80
C LEU A 18 -21.72 1.14 -2.86
N ASN A 19 -21.12 1.19 -4.04
CA ASN A 19 -21.68 1.86 -5.21
C ASN A 19 -21.73 0.88 -6.39
N GLY A 20 -22.91 0.30 -6.64
CA GLY A 20 -23.10 -0.67 -7.72
C GLY A 20 -22.18 -1.89 -7.62
N GLY A 21 -21.88 -2.35 -6.40
CA GLY A 21 -20.95 -3.46 -6.14
C GLY A 21 -19.49 -3.04 -5.91
N ASN A 22 -19.11 -1.81 -6.24
CA ASN A 22 -17.78 -1.28 -5.93
C ASN A 22 -17.68 -0.85 -4.47
N LEU A 23 -16.64 -1.32 -3.77
CA LEU A 23 -16.32 -0.85 -2.42
C LEU A 23 -15.61 0.51 -2.47
N VAL A 24 -16.14 1.48 -1.74
CA VAL A 24 -15.55 2.80 -1.51
C VAL A 24 -15.08 2.85 -0.06
N VAL A 25 -13.80 3.15 0.16
CA VAL A 25 -13.19 3.32 1.48
C VAL A 25 -12.95 4.82 1.71
N PHE A 26 -13.61 5.40 2.71
CA PHE A 26 -13.44 6.81 3.09
C PHE A 26 -12.27 6.97 4.07
N ASN A 27 -11.54 8.07 3.93
CA ASN A 27 -10.33 8.37 4.72
C ASN A 27 -9.40 7.15 4.88
N PRO A 28 -8.87 6.58 3.78
CA PRO A 28 -8.06 5.36 3.85
C PRO A 28 -6.84 5.55 4.76
N ASN A 29 -6.56 4.56 5.60
CA ASN A 29 -5.47 4.53 6.54
C ASN A 29 -4.64 3.26 6.34
N ARG A 30 -3.35 3.47 6.09
CA ARG A 30 -2.39 2.41 5.80
C ARG A 30 -2.39 1.27 6.83
N ASN A 31 -2.55 1.56 8.11
CA ASN A 31 -2.36 0.57 9.17
C ASN A 31 -3.44 -0.50 9.19
N TRP A 32 -4.66 -0.18 8.77
CA TRP A 32 -5.79 -1.11 8.82
C TRP A 32 -6.43 -1.39 7.45
N ASP A 33 -6.19 -0.56 6.42
CA ASP A 33 -6.77 -0.75 5.08
C ASP A 33 -5.78 -1.43 4.12
N THR A 34 -4.52 -1.62 4.51
CA THR A 34 -3.56 -2.41 3.69
C THR A 34 -3.94 -3.90 3.76
N GLY A 35 -4.10 -4.54 2.61
CA GLY A 35 -4.39 -5.97 2.57
C GLY A 35 -4.87 -6.48 1.22
N SER A 36 -5.35 -7.71 1.23
CA SER A 36 -5.97 -8.36 0.07
C SER A 36 -7.49 -8.26 0.16
N TYR A 37 -8.10 -7.62 -0.82
CA TYR A 37 -9.54 -7.44 -0.94
C TYR A 37 -10.14 -8.44 -1.90
N GLN A 38 -11.32 -8.95 -1.57
CA GLN A 38 -12.05 -9.88 -2.42
C GLN A 38 -13.56 -9.58 -2.40
N CYS A 39 -14.17 -9.54 -3.57
CA CYS A 39 -15.61 -9.38 -3.74
C CYS A 39 -16.30 -10.73 -3.88
N PHE A 40 -17.45 -10.87 -3.23
CA PHE A 40 -18.36 -12.01 -3.31
C PHE A 40 -19.69 -11.50 -3.86
N ALA A 41 -20.18 -12.14 -4.92
CA ALA A 41 -21.45 -11.79 -5.55
C ALA A 41 -22.40 -13.00 -5.46
N THR A 42 -23.56 -12.79 -4.86
CA THR A 42 -24.53 -13.84 -4.55
C THR A 42 -25.88 -13.52 -5.19
N ASN A 43 -26.52 -14.53 -5.77
CA ASN A 43 -27.92 -14.51 -6.18
C ASN A 43 -28.61 -15.81 -5.73
N SER A 44 -29.86 -16.03 -6.16
CA SER A 44 -30.63 -17.23 -5.80
C SER A 44 -30.05 -18.55 -6.30
N LEU A 45 -29.15 -18.52 -7.29
CA LEU A 45 -28.53 -19.72 -7.87
C LEU A 45 -27.19 -20.06 -7.23
N GLY A 46 -26.56 -19.12 -6.53
CA GLY A 46 -25.30 -19.35 -5.83
C GLY A 46 -24.45 -18.09 -5.67
N THR A 47 -23.17 -18.33 -5.36
CA THR A 47 -22.18 -17.28 -5.07
C THR A 47 -20.94 -17.49 -5.93
N ILE A 48 -20.42 -16.41 -6.49
CA ILE A 48 -19.12 -16.37 -7.15
C ILE A 48 -18.16 -15.44 -6.41
N VAL A 49 -16.86 -15.72 -6.55
CA VAL A 49 -15.80 -15.00 -5.85
C VAL A 49 -14.86 -14.39 -6.89
N SER A 50 -14.54 -13.11 -6.73
CA SER A 50 -13.56 -12.42 -7.59
C SER A 50 -12.12 -12.86 -7.31
N ARG A 51 -11.19 -12.52 -8.19
CA ARG A 51 -9.75 -12.56 -7.86
C ARG A 51 -9.43 -11.60 -6.71
N GLU A 52 -8.37 -11.90 -5.98
CA GLU A 52 -7.83 -11.00 -4.97
C GLU A 52 -7.26 -9.71 -5.57
N ALA A 53 -7.50 -8.59 -4.89
CA ALA A 53 -6.97 -7.27 -5.22
C ALA A 53 -6.19 -6.71 -4.04
N LYS A 54 -4.88 -6.46 -4.22
CA LYS A 54 -4.02 -5.96 -3.14
C LYS A 54 -4.05 -4.43 -3.06
N LEU A 55 -4.48 -3.89 -1.92
CA LEU A 55 -4.38 -2.46 -1.63
C LEU A 55 -3.06 -2.18 -0.89
N GLN A 56 -2.27 -1.26 -1.43
CA GLN A 56 -1.02 -0.78 -0.83
C GLN A 56 -0.99 0.75 -0.88
N PHE A 57 -0.32 1.35 0.09
CA PHE A 57 -0.17 2.81 0.20
C PHE A 57 1.24 3.21 -0.24
N ALA A 58 1.31 4.05 -1.26
CA ALA A 58 2.57 4.65 -1.69
C ALA A 58 2.84 5.92 -0.87
N TYR A 59 4.05 6.02 -0.31
CA TYR A 59 4.54 7.21 0.38
C TYR A 59 6.07 7.24 0.36
N LEU A 60 6.64 8.41 0.53
CA LEU A 60 8.09 8.64 0.52
C LEU A 60 8.45 9.52 1.70
N GLU A 61 9.39 9.08 2.54
CA GLU A 61 9.92 9.92 3.61
C GLU A 61 10.99 10.90 3.11
N ASN A 62 11.32 11.89 3.93
CA ASN A 62 12.45 12.78 3.63
C ASN A 62 13.78 12.08 3.88
N PHE A 63 14.83 12.52 3.18
CA PHE A 63 16.19 12.12 3.53
C PHE A 63 16.52 12.52 4.97
N LYS A 64 17.39 11.73 5.62
CA LYS A 64 17.91 12.09 6.95
C LYS A 64 18.69 13.40 6.85
N THR A 65 18.49 14.29 7.82
CA THR A 65 19.18 15.59 7.91
C THR A 65 20.65 15.49 8.35
N LYS A 66 21.10 14.29 8.76
CA LYS A 66 22.48 14.05 9.16
C LYS A 66 23.42 14.23 7.97
N MET A 67 24.40 15.13 8.12
CA MET A 67 25.45 15.32 7.12
C MET A 67 26.24 14.03 6.88
N ARG A 68 26.60 13.79 5.61
CA ARG A 68 27.45 12.67 5.18
C ARG A 68 28.92 13.10 5.22
N SER A 69 29.79 12.18 5.59
CA SER A 69 31.23 12.41 5.58
C SER A 69 31.74 12.64 4.16
N ALA A 70 32.76 13.48 4.03
CA ALA A 70 33.48 13.65 2.78
C ALA A 70 34.11 12.32 2.33
N VAL A 71 34.13 12.09 1.02
CA VAL A 71 34.76 10.92 0.40
C VAL A 71 36.00 11.39 -0.35
N SER A 72 37.16 10.84 0.00
CA SER A 72 38.44 11.14 -0.65
C SER A 72 39.01 9.88 -1.32
N VAL A 73 39.44 10.02 -2.57
CA VAL A 73 40.02 8.92 -3.37
C VAL A 73 41.28 9.37 -4.10
N ARG A 74 42.09 8.40 -4.56
CA ARG A 74 43.29 8.68 -5.35
C ARG A 74 42.93 8.96 -6.80
N GLU A 75 43.75 9.75 -7.48
CA GLU A 75 43.63 9.97 -8.92
C GLU A 75 43.67 8.63 -9.68
N GLY A 76 42.81 8.49 -10.70
CA GLY A 76 42.64 7.24 -11.47
C GLY A 76 41.82 6.16 -10.76
N GLN A 77 41.45 6.34 -9.49
CA GLN A 77 40.62 5.40 -8.74
C GLN A 77 39.12 5.72 -8.94
N GLY A 78 38.35 4.73 -9.41
CA GLY A 78 36.89 4.82 -9.47
C GLY A 78 36.23 4.83 -8.09
N VAL A 79 35.10 5.53 -7.98
CA VAL A 79 34.32 5.63 -6.73
C VAL A 79 32.82 5.60 -7.01
N VAL A 80 32.04 5.11 -6.06
CA VAL A 80 30.57 5.14 -6.08
C VAL A 80 30.06 5.98 -4.92
N LEU A 81 29.30 7.03 -5.22
CA LEU A 81 28.56 7.80 -4.22
C LEU A 81 27.17 7.18 -4.05
N LEU A 82 26.92 6.62 -2.87
CA LEU A 82 25.64 5.99 -2.58
C LEU A 82 24.55 7.05 -2.43
N CYS A 83 23.42 6.88 -3.14
CA CYS A 83 22.25 7.75 -3.00
C CYS A 83 21.69 7.71 -1.58
N GLY A 84 21.59 6.53 -0.96
CA GLY A 84 21.00 6.35 0.37
C GLY A 84 19.56 6.89 0.42
N PRO A 85 18.65 6.32 -0.40
CA PRO A 85 17.31 6.84 -0.55
C PRO A 85 16.55 6.75 0.78
N PRO A 86 15.55 7.61 1.00
CA PRO A 86 14.78 7.61 2.23
C PRO A 86 13.92 6.33 2.33
N PRO A 87 13.41 6.00 3.53
CA PRO A 87 12.46 4.93 3.70
C PRO A 87 11.27 5.04 2.72
N HIS A 88 10.78 3.89 2.27
CA HIS A 88 9.61 3.77 1.39
C HIS A 88 9.79 4.33 -0.03
N SER A 89 11.03 4.53 -0.48
CA SER A 89 11.41 5.00 -1.82
C SER A 89 11.16 4.05 -3.00
N GLY A 90 10.32 3.02 -2.82
CA GLY A 90 9.99 2.05 -3.88
C GLY A 90 11.17 1.17 -4.32
N GLY A 91 12.33 1.29 -3.67
CA GLY A 91 13.42 0.34 -3.79
C GLY A 91 12.98 -0.98 -3.14
N LYS A 92 12.96 -2.03 -3.96
CA LYS A 92 12.55 -3.40 -3.61
C LYS A 92 13.13 -3.90 -2.30
#